data_AF-A0A975K338-F1
#
_entry.id   AF-A0A975K338-F1
#
_cell.length_a   1.000
_cell.length_b   1.000
_cell.length_c   1.000
_cell.angle_alpha   90.00
_cell.angle_beta   90.00
_cell.angle_gamma   90.00
#
_symmetry.space_group_name_H-M   'P 1'
#
loop_
_entity.id
_entity.type
_entity.pdbx_description
1 polymer ?
#
loop_
_entity_poly.entity_id
_entity_poly.type
_entity_poly.pdbx_seq_one_letter_code
_entity_poly.pdbx_strand_id
1 'polypeptide(L)'
;MTPLSTRIEALTGPSREVDAEIWAAHHGYSLEWQGKCLVIDGHVVGAIDPGEFQRNFSCNRPSAGPGAIPAYTASIDCAATLVPEWWSWNLGENADGWEAVITSVGDGGFAHVPSAPTPALALASAAMKARDL
;
A
#
# COMPACT_ATOMS: atom_id res chain seq x y z
N MET A 1 -7.88 -12.55 8.51
CA MET A 1 -7.78 -11.28 7.76
C MET A 1 -7.18 -11.59 6.40
N THR A 2 -7.67 -10.95 5.34
CA THR A 2 -7.03 -11.01 4.02
C THR A 2 -5.69 -10.27 4.11
N PRO A 3 -4.57 -10.83 3.59
CA PRO A 3 -3.27 -10.14 3.56
C PRO A 3 -3.38 -8.78 2.86
N LEU A 4 -2.60 -7.79 3.29
CA LEU A 4 -2.68 -6.45 2.72
C LEU A 4 -2.28 -6.44 1.24
N SER A 5 -1.30 -7.26 0.87
CA SER A 5 -0.91 -7.51 -0.52
C SER A 5 -2.10 -7.92 -1.41
N THR A 6 -2.96 -8.84 -0.98
CA THR A 6 -4.16 -9.24 -1.73
C THR A 6 -5.15 -8.08 -1.89
N ARG A 7 -5.24 -7.20 -0.89
CA ARG A 7 -6.10 -6.02 -0.98
C ARG A 7 -5.55 -4.99 -1.98
N ILE A 8 -4.24 -4.81 -2.04
CA ILE A 8 -3.58 -3.94 -3.03
C ILE A 8 -3.81 -4.47 -4.44
N GLU A 9 -3.71 -5.79 -4.65
CA GLU A 9 -3.92 -6.43 -5.96
C GLU A 9 -5.34 -6.29 -6.49
N ALA A 10 -6.34 -6.14 -5.60
CA ALA A 10 -7.72 -5.92 -5.98
C ALA A 10 -8.01 -4.47 -6.42
N LEU A 11 -7.06 -3.54 -6.29
CA LEU A 11 -7.26 -2.14 -6.64
C LEU A 11 -7.18 -1.93 -8.15
N THR A 12 -8.10 -1.13 -8.66
CA THR A 12 -8.09 -0.63 -10.06
C THR A 12 -7.37 0.70 -10.22
N GLY A 13 -6.99 1.34 -9.10
CA GLY A 13 -6.32 2.63 -9.07
C GLY A 13 -5.88 3.02 -7.65
N PRO A 14 -5.32 4.23 -7.48
CA PRO A 14 -4.83 4.70 -6.19
C PRO A 14 -5.90 4.73 -5.10
N SER A 15 -5.51 4.43 -3.86
CA SER A 15 -6.41 4.40 -2.71
C SER A 15 -5.74 4.95 -1.46
N ARG A 16 -6.21 6.11 -1.00
CA ARG A 16 -5.76 6.71 0.27
C ARG A 16 -6.12 5.88 1.49
N GLU A 17 -7.18 5.07 1.40
CA GLU A 17 -7.55 4.13 2.46
C GLU A 17 -6.48 3.04 2.60
N VAL A 18 -6.10 2.43 1.47
CA VAL A 18 -5.06 1.39 1.45
C VAL A 18 -3.69 1.97 1.75
N ASP A 19 -3.40 3.23 1.37
CA ASP A 19 -2.17 3.92 1.80
C ASP A 19 -2.07 4.03 3.33
N ALA A 20 -3.18 4.30 4.01
CA ALA A 20 -3.22 4.35 5.47
C ALA A 20 -3.00 2.97 6.10
N GLU A 21 -3.54 1.93 5.49
CA GLU A 21 -3.32 0.54 5.90
C GLU A 21 -1.87 0.10 5.70
N ILE A 22 -1.26 0.43 4.55
CA ILE A 22 0.17 0.20 4.28
C ILE A 22 1.02 0.95 5.30
N TRP A 23 0.73 2.23 5.54
CA TRP A 23 1.44 3.03 6.51
C TRP A 23 1.38 2.40 7.90
N ALA A 24 0.20 1.96 8.34
CA ALA A 24 0.03 1.34 9.65
C ALA A 24 0.78 0.02 9.75
N ALA A 25 0.63 -0.87 8.76
CA ALA A 25 1.34 -2.16 8.73
C ALA A 25 2.86 -1.97 8.75
N HIS A 26 3.38 -1.03 7.94
CA HIS A 26 4.81 -0.74 7.86
C HIS A 26 5.41 -0.21 9.19
N HIS A 27 4.60 0.48 10.00
CA HIS A 27 5.04 1.03 11.29
C HIS A 27 4.59 0.18 12.50
N GLY A 28 3.98 -0.99 12.28
CA GLY A 28 3.52 -1.87 13.35
C GLY A 28 2.29 -1.36 14.12
N TYR A 29 1.50 -0.50 13.49
CA TYR A 29 0.26 0.01 14.08
C TYR A 29 -0.95 -0.87 13.75
N SER A 30 -1.88 -0.96 14.69
CA SER A 30 -3.18 -1.62 14.47
C SER A 30 -4.25 -0.58 14.20
N LEU A 31 -4.92 -0.72 13.05
CA LEU A 31 -6.05 0.12 12.69
C LEU A 31 -7.36 -0.56 13.03
N GLU A 32 -8.34 0.22 13.46
CA GLU A 32 -9.71 -0.25 13.67
C GLU A 32 -10.72 0.74 13.07
N TRP A 33 -11.86 0.21 12.64
CA TRP A 33 -12.99 1.03 12.23
C TRP A 33 -13.92 1.28 13.42
N GLN A 34 -14.12 2.54 13.77
CA GLN A 34 -15.12 3.00 14.74
C GLN A 34 -16.21 3.78 14.00
N GLY A 35 -17.29 3.08 13.65
CA GLY A 35 -18.34 3.63 12.78
C GLY A 35 -17.78 3.97 11.40
N LYS A 36 -17.80 5.25 11.03
CA LYS A 36 -17.26 5.75 9.75
C LYS A 36 -15.82 6.23 9.83
N CYS A 37 -15.17 6.12 10.99
CA CYS A 37 -13.80 6.57 11.21
C CYS A 37 -12.84 5.40 11.26
N LEU A 38 -11.72 5.51 10.56
CA LEU A 38 -10.55 4.67 10.73
C LEU A 38 -9.68 5.30 11.82
N VAL A 39 -9.36 4.55 12.86
CA VAL A 39 -8.64 5.06 14.04
C VAL A 39 -7.45 4.20 14.42
N ILE A 40 -6.52 4.81 15.15
CA ILE A 40 -5.35 4.22 15.80
C ILE A 40 -5.29 4.72 17.24
N ASP A 41 -5.29 3.82 18.23
CA ASP A 41 -5.24 4.18 19.66
C ASP A 41 -6.25 5.29 20.05
N GLY A 42 -7.46 5.25 19.50
CA GLY A 42 -8.51 6.26 19.74
C GLY A 42 -8.35 7.58 18.97
N HIS A 43 -7.32 7.74 18.14
CA HIS A 43 -7.10 8.89 17.27
C HIS A 43 -7.55 8.61 15.84
N VAL A 44 -8.31 9.52 15.25
CA VAL A 44 -8.76 9.40 13.85
C VAL A 44 -7.56 9.47 12.90
N VAL A 45 -7.55 8.61 11.89
CA VAL A 45 -6.61 8.58 10.74
C VAL A 45 -7.32 8.95 9.45
N GLY A 46 -8.61 8.62 9.35
CA GLY A 46 -9.43 9.02 8.23
C GLY A 46 -10.89 8.70 8.48
N ALA A 47 -11.75 9.13 7.57
CA ALA A 47 -13.18 8.89 7.67
C ALA A 47 -13.80 8.69 6.28
N ILE A 48 -14.91 7.96 6.24
CA ILE A 48 -15.75 7.80 5.06
C ILE A 48 -16.90 8.82 5.14
N ASP A 49 -17.01 9.71 4.16
CA ASP A 49 -18.06 10.74 4.10
C ASP A 49 -18.68 10.92 2.69
N PRO A 50 -20.01 10.85 2.50
CA PRO A 50 -21.07 10.30 3.35
C PRO A 50 -21.46 8.89 2.84
N GLY A 51 -20.60 7.89 3.01
CA GLY A 51 -20.71 6.69 2.18
C GLY A 51 -21.44 5.48 2.74
N GLU A 52 -22.72 5.24 2.40
CA GLU A 52 -23.40 3.93 2.59
C GLU A 52 -23.21 3.00 1.37
N PHE A 53 -23.03 3.56 0.16
CA PHE A 53 -22.80 2.82 -1.10
C PHE A 53 -21.50 3.18 -1.84
N GLN A 54 -20.79 4.23 -1.42
CA GLN A 54 -19.50 4.67 -2.00
C GLN A 54 -18.51 4.97 -0.87
N ARG A 55 -17.32 4.37 -0.88
CA ARG A 55 -16.29 4.59 0.16
C ARG A 55 -15.43 5.80 -0.17
N ASN A 56 -15.98 7.00 0.02
CA ASN A 56 -15.25 8.26 -0.13
C ASN A 56 -14.34 8.50 1.09
N PHE A 57 -13.21 7.78 1.12
CA PHE A 57 -12.26 7.87 2.22
C PHE A 57 -11.43 9.16 2.15
N SER A 58 -11.47 9.94 3.22
CA SER A 58 -10.58 11.08 3.44
C SER A 58 -9.58 10.75 4.53
N CYS A 59 -8.29 10.77 4.17
CA CYS A 59 -7.20 10.66 5.12
C CYS A 59 -7.00 12.01 5.82
N ASN A 60 -6.93 12.04 7.14
CA ASN A 60 -6.71 13.28 7.89
C ASN A 60 -5.24 13.71 7.94
N ARG A 61 -4.35 12.95 7.29
CA ARG A 61 -2.92 13.24 7.16
C ARG A 61 -2.56 13.63 5.72
N PRO A 62 -1.65 14.60 5.54
CA PRO A 62 -1.15 14.96 4.21
C PRO A 62 -0.40 13.79 3.58
N SER A 63 -0.17 13.88 2.27
CA SER A 63 0.63 12.90 1.52
C SER A 63 2.14 13.16 1.56
N ALA A 64 2.57 14.33 2.02
CA ALA A 64 3.98 14.71 2.13
C ALA A 64 4.23 15.57 3.37
N GLY A 65 5.48 15.56 3.86
CA GLY A 65 5.93 16.31 5.02
C GLY A 65 5.87 15.54 6.35
N PRO A 66 6.27 16.17 7.46
CA PRO A 66 6.28 15.53 8.78
C PRO A 66 4.90 15.02 9.18
N GLY A 67 4.80 13.75 9.58
CA GLY A 67 3.54 13.12 10.00
C GLY A 67 2.61 12.74 8.84
N ALA A 68 3.06 12.82 7.59
CA ALA A 68 2.29 12.40 6.42
C ALA A 68 2.09 10.88 6.36
N ILE A 69 1.02 10.47 5.68
CA ILE A 69 0.84 9.11 5.17
C ILE A 69 1.21 9.15 3.69
N PRO A 70 2.36 8.59 3.26
CA PRO A 70 2.78 8.62 1.86
C PRO A 70 1.74 8.04 0.90
N ALA A 71 1.78 8.46 -0.36
CA ALA A 71 0.84 8.00 -1.38
C ALA A 71 1.36 6.72 -2.06
N TYR A 72 1.51 5.65 -1.29
CA TYR A 72 2.14 4.39 -1.72
C TYR A 72 1.49 3.78 -2.97
N THR A 73 0.17 3.85 -3.08
CA THR A 73 -0.60 3.31 -4.22
C THR A 73 -0.65 4.26 -5.43
N ALA A 74 -0.16 5.50 -5.28
CA ALA A 74 -0.21 6.54 -6.32
C ALA A 74 1.18 6.96 -6.85
N SER A 75 2.25 6.77 -6.08
CA SER A 75 3.59 7.26 -6.38
C SER A 75 4.60 6.12 -6.31
N ILE A 76 5.35 5.91 -7.40
CA ILE A 76 6.46 4.95 -7.46
C ILE A 76 7.51 5.28 -6.40
N ASP A 77 7.84 6.57 -6.22
CA ASP A 77 8.82 6.99 -5.21
C ASP A 77 8.38 6.60 -3.80
N CYS A 78 7.10 6.79 -3.47
CA CYS A 78 6.55 6.36 -2.19
C CYS A 78 6.58 4.83 -2.08
N ALA A 79 6.13 4.10 -3.11
CA ALA A 79 6.13 2.65 -3.13
C ALA A 79 7.55 2.05 -2.98
N ALA A 80 8.56 2.66 -3.59
CA ALA A 80 9.95 2.23 -3.51
C ALA A 80 10.50 2.29 -2.08
N THR A 81 9.99 3.19 -1.22
CA THR A 81 10.36 3.22 0.21
C THR A 81 9.90 1.98 0.98
N LEU A 82 8.92 1.24 0.44
CA LEU A 82 8.45 0.00 1.02
C LEU A 82 9.36 -1.18 0.68
N VAL A 83 10.27 -1.08 -0.29
CA VAL A 83 11.17 -2.20 -0.61
C VAL A 83 12.07 -2.46 0.60
N PRO A 84 12.24 -3.72 1.06
CA PRO A 84 13.14 -4.00 2.17
C PRO A 84 14.58 -3.59 1.88
N GLU A 85 15.33 -3.23 2.91
CA GLU A 85 16.77 -3.00 2.77
C GLU A 85 17.47 -4.26 2.27
N TRP A 86 18.50 -4.10 1.44
CA TRP A 86 19.23 -5.19 0.79
C TRP A 86 18.42 -6.00 -0.22
N TRP A 87 17.34 -5.40 -0.75
CA TRP A 87 16.59 -5.96 -1.86
C TRP A 87 16.70 -5.07 -3.09
N SER A 88 16.65 -5.70 -4.25
CA SER A 88 16.56 -5.05 -5.55
C SER A 88 15.14 -5.18 -6.08
N TRP A 89 14.71 -4.22 -6.88
CA TRP A 89 13.38 -4.24 -7.49
C TRP A 89 13.45 -3.83 -8.96
N ASN A 90 12.54 -4.39 -9.75
CA ASN A 90 12.35 -4.07 -11.16
C ASN A 90 10.87 -3.85 -11.44
N LEU A 91 10.57 -2.92 -12.34
CA LEU A 91 9.25 -2.69 -12.89
C LEU A 91 9.28 -2.93 -14.40
N GLY A 92 8.23 -3.58 -14.90
CA GLY A 92 7.99 -3.80 -16.32
C GLY A 92 6.54 -3.51 -16.67
N GLU A 93 6.28 -3.27 -17.95
CA GLU A 93 4.92 -3.21 -18.50
C GLU A 93 4.78 -4.34 -19.52
N ASN A 94 3.72 -5.13 -19.39
CA ASN A 94 3.36 -6.21 -20.28
C ASN A 94 1.94 -6.00 -20.84
N ALA A 95 1.45 -6.93 -21.65
CA ALA A 95 0.12 -6.80 -22.29
C ALA A 95 -1.04 -6.76 -21.28
N ASP A 96 -0.83 -7.30 -20.08
CA ASP A 96 -1.84 -7.42 -19.03
C ASP A 96 -1.74 -6.30 -17.98
N GLY A 97 -0.71 -5.47 -18.01
CA GLY A 97 -0.49 -4.35 -17.09
C GLY A 97 0.95 -4.20 -16.61
N TRP A 98 1.12 -3.63 -15.43
CA TRP A 98 2.43 -3.41 -14.80
C TRP A 98 2.83 -4.60 -13.94
N GLU A 99 4.04 -5.11 -14.15
CA GLU A 99 4.64 -6.16 -13.32
C GLU A 99 5.70 -5.58 -12.39
N ALA A 100 5.84 -6.19 -11.21
CA ALA A 100 6.89 -5.85 -10.26
C ALA A 100 7.57 -7.13 -9.73
N VAL A 101 8.89 -7.12 -9.74
CA VAL A 101 9.72 -8.18 -9.19
C VAL A 101 10.64 -7.58 -8.14
N ILE A 102 10.64 -8.15 -6.94
CA ILE A 102 11.58 -7.81 -5.88
C ILE A 102 12.37 -9.05 -5.49
N THR A 103 13.69 -8.92 -5.48
CA THR A 103 14.62 -10.01 -5.18
C THR A 103 15.60 -9.58 -4.09
N SER A 104 15.75 -10.40 -3.06
CA SER A 104 16.71 -10.20 -1.99
C SER A 104 18.13 -10.42 -2.47
N VAL A 105 19.05 -9.58 -2.01
CA VAL A 105 20.47 -9.70 -2.30
C VAL A 105 21.09 -10.66 -1.28
N GLY A 106 21.11 -11.95 -1.61
CA GLY A 106 21.97 -12.95 -0.95
C GLY A 106 21.27 -14.11 -0.26
N ASP A 107 19.98 -14.03 0.05
CA ASP A 107 19.23 -15.11 0.71
C ASP A 107 18.21 -15.83 -0.20
N GLY A 108 18.07 -15.37 -1.45
CA GLY A 108 17.16 -15.96 -2.43
C GLY A 108 15.68 -15.59 -2.25
N GLY A 109 15.35 -14.67 -1.34
CA GLY A 109 14.01 -14.11 -1.18
C GLY A 109 13.49 -13.49 -2.48
N PHE A 110 12.21 -13.74 -2.78
CA PHE A 110 11.60 -13.36 -4.05
C PHE A 110 10.12 -13.03 -3.87
N ALA A 111 9.68 -11.89 -4.42
CA ALA A 111 8.29 -11.50 -4.51
C ALA A 111 7.97 -11.03 -5.93
N HIS A 112 6.86 -11.52 -6.47
CA HIS A 112 6.42 -11.20 -7.82
C HIS A 112 4.93 -10.83 -7.85
N VAL A 113 4.63 -9.75 -8.56
CA VAL A 113 3.29 -9.34 -8.95
C VAL A 113 3.26 -9.31 -10.48
N PRO A 114 2.52 -10.22 -11.13
CA PRO A 114 2.57 -10.40 -12.58
C PRO A 114 1.80 -9.34 -13.37
N SER A 115 0.82 -8.68 -12.74
CA SER A 115 0.07 -7.58 -13.33
C SER A 115 -0.59 -6.74 -12.23
N ALA A 116 -0.55 -5.43 -12.40
CA ALA A 116 -1.37 -4.44 -11.72
C ALA A 116 -1.72 -3.29 -12.68
N PRO A 117 -2.81 -2.54 -12.41
CA PRO A 117 -3.23 -1.43 -13.28
C PRO A 117 -2.26 -0.25 -13.32
N THR A 118 -1.37 -0.11 -12.32
CA THR A 118 -0.39 0.98 -12.25
C THR A 118 0.95 0.45 -11.71
N PRO A 119 2.08 1.12 -12.05
CA PRO A 119 3.39 0.72 -11.54
C PRO A 119 3.51 0.83 -10.01
N ALA A 120 2.85 1.83 -9.42
CA ALA A 120 2.85 2.03 -7.97
C ALA A 120 2.11 0.88 -7.25
N LEU A 121 0.97 0.42 -7.79
CA LEU A 121 0.25 -0.74 -7.24
C LEU A 121 1.06 -2.03 -7.36
N ALA A 122 1.71 -2.25 -8.52
CA ALA A 122 2.59 -3.41 -8.73
C ALA A 122 3.71 -3.43 -7.68
N LEU A 123 4.44 -2.32 -7.55
CA LEU A 123 5.58 -2.21 -6.62
C LEU A 123 5.14 -2.31 -5.16
N ALA A 124 4.07 -1.61 -4.76
CA ALA A 124 3.58 -1.66 -3.38
C ALA A 124 3.13 -3.07 -2.98
N SER A 125 2.42 -3.79 -3.86
CA SER A 125 2.01 -5.17 -3.58
C SER A 125 3.23 -6.10 -3.46
N ALA A 126 4.18 -6.02 -4.39
CA ALA A 126 5.39 -6.84 -4.34
C ALA A 126 6.21 -6.56 -3.07
N ALA A 127 6.28 -5.28 -2.66
CA ALA A 127 6.99 -4.87 -1.45
C ALA A 127 6.32 -5.39 -0.17
N MET A 128 4.98 -5.39 -0.11
CA MET A 128 4.25 -5.99 1.00
C MET A 128 4.50 -7.51 1.08
N LYS A 129 4.45 -8.22 -0.06
CA LYS A 129 4.80 -9.65 -0.11
C LYS A 129 6.23 -9.93 0.35
N ALA A 130 7.20 -9.12 -0.09
CA ALA A 130 8.60 -9.26 0.32
C ALA A 130 8.80 -9.06 1.83
N ARG A 131 7.92 -8.29 2.49
CA ARG A 131 7.91 -8.07 3.94
C ARG A 131 7.05 -9.04 4.73
N ASP A 132 6.30 -9.91 4.06
CA ASP A 132 5.28 -10.77 4.65
C ASP A 132 4.18 -9.95 5.39
N LEU A 133 3.70 -8.87 4.76
CA LEU A 133 2.66 -7.95 5.25
C LEU A 133 1.38 -7.95 4.38
#